data_AF-A0A3P2A4S7-F1
#
_entry.id   AF-A0A3P2A4S7-F1
#
_cell.length_a   1.000
_cell.length_b   1.000
_cell.length_c   1.000
_cell.angle_alpha   90.00
_cell.angle_beta   90.00
_cell.angle_gamma   90.00
#
_symmetry.space_group_name_H-M   'P 1'
#
loop_
_entity.id
_entity.type
_entity.pdbx_description
1 polymer ?
#
loop_
_entity_poly.entity_id
_entity_poly.type
_entity_poly.pdbx_seq_one_letter_code
_entity_poly.pdbx_strand_id
1 'polypeptide(L)'
;MNLNTLKNSLFQLLYPIVPKEADIFYGYITIYPSSLSSKYLWALDDSIFSFSFENFTDEEDEKIYNELREFTNLHKNNHYLIKFFKNKTIDIQSTFVPEEDSWPGLYMKGISELTWTEADAHRIPYDIWKKKSKQYISEQDRFYQELLSVFERNMERVGWTVLFRGCIYQGQPQYEAFAIEADGTLHPQALELKKSQHLRLPKLLRQMQKSKLYPQPWTHFECRLGFMIPFEFKVADIAETDYWQGVYMRGIGDLSESEAELVGVPKEIWLQHNSG
;
A
#
# COMPACT_ATOMS: atom_id res chain seq x y z
N MET A 1 -0.35 -33.63 -22.48
CA MET A 1 0.95 -33.58 -21.78
C MET A 1 0.79 -33.77 -20.28
N ASN A 2 1.65 -34.57 -19.64
CA ASN A 2 1.73 -34.71 -18.18
C ASN A 2 2.91 -33.87 -17.61
N LEU A 3 2.99 -33.71 -16.29
CA LEU A 3 3.99 -32.86 -15.65
C LEU A 3 5.44 -33.31 -15.91
N ASN A 4 5.71 -34.62 -15.97
CA ASN A 4 7.06 -35.12 -16.24
C ASN A 4 7.49 -34.82 -17.69
N THR A 5 6.58 -34.98 -18.64
CA THR A 5 6.81 -34.60 -20.05
C THR A 5 7.08 -33.10 -20.16
N LEU A 6 6.29 -32.25 -19.50
CA LEU A 6 6.50 -30.81 -19.48
C LEU A 6 7.86 -30.45 -18.88
N LYS A 7 8.20 -31.02 -17.72
CA LYS A 7 9.50 -30.82 -17.06
C LYS A 7 10.66 -31.17 -17.99
N ASN A 8 10.56 -32.29 -18.70
CA ASN A 8 11.60 -32.71 -19.64
C ASN A 8 11.72 -31.75 -20.84
N SER A 9 10.60 -31.30 -21.42
CA SER A 9 10.65 -30.35 -22.55
C SER A 9 11.24 -29.00 -22.11
N LEU A 10 10.74 -28.44 -21.01
CA LEU A 10 11.27 -27.19 -20.45
C LEU A 10 12.74 -27.31 -20.04
N PHE A 11 13.18 -28.48 -19.56
CA PHE A 11 14.60 -28.70 -19.28
C PHE A 11 15.47 -28.56 -20.54
N GLN A 12 15.05 -29.16 -21.66
CA GLN A 12 15.80 -29.08 -22.93
C GLN A 12 15.85 -27.64 -23.47
N LEU A 13 14.77 -26.88 -23.31
CA LEU A 13 14.70 -25.49 -23.73
C LEU A 13 15.54 -24.57 -22.84
N LEU A 14 15.50 -24.75 -21.52
CA LEU A 14 16.16 -23.84 -20.56
C LEU A 14 17.65 -24.14 -20.38
N TYR A 15 18.06 -25.40 -20.44
CA TYR A 15 19.46 -25.80 -20.21
C TYR A 15 20.50 -25.02 -21.03
N PRO A 16 20.31 -24.74 -22.34
CA PRO A 16 21.28 -23.96 -23.10
C PRO A 16 21.26 -22.44 -22.81
N ILE A 17 20.18 -21.92 -22.20
CA ILE A 17 19.93 -20.48 -22.05
C ILE A 17 20.29 -19.99 -20.65
N VAL A 18 20.09 -20.82 -19.63
CA VAL A 18 20.37 -20.46 -18.24
C VAL A 18 21.88 -20.21 -18.05
N PRO A 19 22.29 -19.06 -17.47
CA PRO A 19 23.69 -18.78 -17.14
C PRO A 19 24.29 -19.91 -16.30
N LYS A 20 25.50 -20.33 -16.64
CA LYS A 20 26.15 -21.51 -16.03
C LYS A 20 26.51 -21.27 -14.57
N GLU A 21 26.75 -20.03 -14.22
CA GLU A 21 27.08 -19.55 -12.89
C GLU A 21 25.85 -19.52 -11.97
N ALA A 22 24.64 -19.36 -12.51
CA ALA A 22 23.42 -19.19 -11.74
C ALA A 22 23.18 -20.36 -10.78
N ASP A 23 22.86 -20.04 -9.53
CA ASP A 23 22.43 -21.03 -8.55
C ASP A 23 20.99 -21.47 -8.82
N ILE A 24 20.13 -20.51 -9.16
CA ILE A 24 18.73 -20.73 -9.51
C ILE A 24 18.31 -19.75 -10.60
N PHE A 25 17.60 -20.26 -11.61
CA PHE A 25 16.82 -19.48 -12.56
C PHE A 25 15.34 -19.55 -12.22
N TYR A 26 14.64 -18.44 -12.39
CA TYR A 26 13.20 -18.29 -12.17
C TYR A 26 12.50 -17.84 -13.45
N GLY A 27 11.50 -18.59 -13.90
CA GLY A 27 10.56 -18.18 -14.94
C GLY A 27 9.17 -17.98 -14.35
N TYR A 28 8.70 -16.74 -14.31
CA TYR A 28 7.34 -16.38 -13.92
C TYR A 28 6.52 -16.15 -15.18
N ILE A 29 5.49 -16.96 -15.42
CA ILE A 29 4.73 -16.94 -16.67
C ILE A 29 3.23 -16.96 -16.38
N THR A 30 2.48 -16.09 -17.04
CA THR A 30 1.02 -16.05 -17.02
C THR A 30 0.46 -16.21 -18.42
N ILE A 31 -0.58 -17.03 -18.57
CA ILE A 31 -1.19 -17.39 -19.85
C ILE A 31 -2.71 -17.22 -19.77
N TYR A 32 -3.22 -16.16 -20.38
CA TYR A 32 -4.64 -15.90 -20.55
C TYR A 32 -5.05 -15.96 -22.03
N PRO A 33 -6.34 -16.13 -22.34
CA PRO A 33 -6.81 -16.04 -23.73
C PRO A 33 -6.52 -14.68 -24.38
N SER A 34 -6.56 -13.61 -23.59
CA SER A 34 -6.39 -12.23 -24.06
C SER A 34 -4.94 -11.74 -24.02
N SER A 35 -4.09 -12.35 -23.18
CA SER A 35 -2.81 -11.78 -22.80
C SER A 35 -1.83 -12.85 -22.32
N LEU A 36 -0.56 -12.54 -22.46
CA LEU A 36 0.55 -13.34 -21.98
C LEU A 36 1.56 -12.42 -21.30
N SER A 37 2.23 -12.92 -20.27
CA SER A 37 3.34 -12.21 -19.64
C SER A 37 4.36 -13.21 -19.13
N SER A 38 5.64 -12.90 -19.35
CA SER A 38 6.76 -13.58 -18.71
C SER A 38 7.66 -12.60 -17.97
N LYS A 39 8.37 -13.13 -16.98
CA LYS A 39 9.50 -12.48 -16.33
C LYS A 39 10.53 -13.54 -15.96
N TYR A 40 11.76 -13.32 -16.40
CA TYR A 40 12.88 -14.22 -16.16
C TYR A 40 13.92 -13.56 -15.26
N LEU A 41 14.30 -14.25 -14.20
CA LEU A 41 15.31 -13.83 -13.24
C LEU A 41 16.31 -14.98 -13.02
N TRP A 42 17.51 -14.64 -12.59
CA TRP A 42 18.44 -15.63 -12.04
C TRP A 42 19.08 -15.09 -10.77
N ALA A 43 19.48 -16.01 -9.90
CA ALA A 43 20.17 -15.72 -8.66
C ALA A 43 21.56 -16.36 -8.69
N LEU A 44 22.53 -15.62 -8.15
CA LEU A 44 23.87 -16.09 -7.85
C LEU A 44 24.25 -15.51 -6.50
N ASP A 45 24.59 -16.40 -5.56
CA ASP A 45 24.73 -16.07 -4.16
C ASP A 45 23.47 -15.31 -3.65
N ASP A 46 23.64 -14.17 -3.00
CA ASP A 46 22.54 -13.32 -2.48
C ASP A 46 22.03 -12.28 -3.49
N SER A 47 22.52 -12.31 -4.74
CA SER A 47 22.17 -11.32 -5.77
C SER A 47 21.16 -11.86 -6.77
N ILE A 48 20.17 -11.03 -7.14
CA ILE A 48 19.16 -11.34 -8.16
C ILE A 48 19.40 -10.45 -9.38
N PHE A 49 19.40 -11.08 -10.55
CA PHE A 49 19.63 -10.45 -11.83
C PHE A 49 18.43 -10.67 -12.75
N SER A 50 18.03 -9.65 -13.49
CA SER A 50 17.04 -9.78 -14.57
C SER A 50 17.70 -10.27 -15.85
N PHE A 51 17.02 -11.14 -16.60
CA PHE A 51 17.40 -11.35 -18.00
C PHE A 51 17.06 -10.10 -18.80
N SER A 52 18.05 -9.56 -19.53
CA SER A 52 17.81 -8.58 -20.58
C SER A 52 17.34 -9.30 -21.85
N PHE A 53 16.57 -8.59 -22.69
CA PHE A 53 16.13 -9.05 -24.01
C PHE A 53 17.27 -9.52 -24.93
N GLU A 54 18.52 -9.16 -24.63
CA GLU A 54 19.70 -9.58 -25.39
C GLU A 54 20.12 -11.04 -25.12
N ASN A 55 19.68 -11.61 -24.00
CA ASN A 55 20.05 -12.98 -23.56
C ASN A 55 18.92 -14.01 -23.74
N PHE A 56 17.74 -13.56 -24.19
CA PHE A 56 16.55 -14.39 -24.30
C PHE A 56 15.76 -13.95 -25.53
N THR A 57 15.80 -14.78 -26.58
CA THR A 57 15.16 -14.45 -27.85
C THR A 57 13.64 -14.65 -27.77
N ASP A 58 12.88 -13.89 -28.56
CA ASP A 58 11.43 -14.08 -28.69
C ASP A 58 11.07 -15.52 -29.11
N GLU A 59 11.94 -16.17 -29.88
CA GLU A 59 11.78 -17.56 -30.32
C GLU A 59 11.88 -18.56 -29.15
N GLU A 60 12.79 -18.33 -28.20
CA GLU A 60 12.92 -19.15 -27.00
C GLU A 60 11.72 -18.97 -26.07
N ASP A 61 11.23 -17.74 -25.92
CA ASP A 61 10.02 -17.44 -25.17
C ASP A 61 8.80 -18.15 -25.77
N GLU A 62 8.65 -18.07 -27.10
CA GLU A 62 7.56 -18.72 -27.83
C GLU A 62 7.56 -20.26 -27.64
N LYS A 63 8.73 -20.90 -27.66
CA LYS A 63 8.84 -22.34 -27.41
C LYS A 63 8.38 -22.72 -26.01
N ILE A 64 8.81 -21.97 -24.99
CA ILE A 64 8.37 -22.19 -23.60
C ILE A 64 6.86 -21.99 -23.48
N TYR A 65 6.32 -20.94 -24.12
CA TYR A 65 4.89 -20.67 -24.08
C TYR A 65 4.06 -21.78 -24.73
N ASN A 66 4.50 -22.33 -25.85
CA ASN A 66 3.75 -23.38 -26.53
C ASN A 66 3.62 -24.63 -25.65
N GLU A 67 4.72 -25.03 -24.99
CA GLU A 67 4.71 -26.11 -24.00
C GLU A 67 3.74 -25.83 -22.84
N LEU A 68 3.83 -24.64 -22.24
CA LEU A 68 2.95 -24.27 -21.14
C LEU A 68 1.49 -24.12 -21.57
N ARG A 69 1.21 -23.64 -22.78
CA ARG A 69 -0.15 -23.48 -23.32
C ARG A 69 -0.84 -24.83 -23.51
N GLU A 70 -0.12 -25.82 -24.04
CA GLU A 70 -0.65 -27.19 -24.11
C GLU A 70 -0.98 -27.74 -22.72
N PHE A 71 -0.13 -27.48 -21.73
CA PHE A 71 -0.38 -27.87 -20.34
C PHE A 71 -1.59 -27.14 -19.75
N THR A 72 -1.69 -25.82 -19.94
CA THR A 72 -2.81 -24.96 -19.53
C THR A 72 -4.14 -25.48 -20.06
N ASN A 73 -4.19 -25.83 -21.35
CA ASN A 73 -5.42 -26.30 -21.99
C ASN A 73 -5.98 -27.58 -21.34
N LEU A 74 -5.09 -28.45 -20.86
CA LEU A 74 -5.43 -29.73 -20.22
C LEU A 74 -5.72 -29.60 -18.73
N HIS A 75 -4.88 -28.87 -17.99
CA HIS A 75 -4.90 -28.84 -16.52
C HIS A 75 -5.56 -27.59 -15.93
N LYS A 76 -5.95 -26.64 -16.78
CA LYS A 76 -6.62 -25.38 -16.41
C LYS A 76 -5.83 -24.46 -15.48
N ASN A 77 -4.52 -24.68 -15.32
CA ASN A 77 -3.63 -23.72 -14.67
C ASN A 77 -3.20 -22.64 -15.68
N ASN A 78 -2.99 -21.42 -15.21
CA ASN A 78 -2.61 -20.30 -16.07
C ASN A 78 -1.45 -19.45 -15.53
N HIS A 79 -1.04 -19.67 -14.27
CA HIS A 79 0.14 -19.07 -13.67
C HIS A 79 1.18 -20.17 -13.42
N TYR A 80 2.44 -19.89 -13.75
CA TYR A 80 3.56 -20.81 -13.62
C TYR A 80 4.76 -20.13 -12.98
N LEU A 81 5.40 -20.86 -12.06
CA LEU A 81 6.73 -20.57 -11.53
C LEU A 81 7.63 -21.76 -11.86
N ILE A 82 8.55 -21.54 -12.78
CA ILE A 82 9.59 -22.49 -13.16
C ILE A 82 10.86 -22.15 -12.38
N LYS A 83 11.46 -23.15 -11.74
CA LYS A 83 12.77 -23.04 -11.11
C LYS A 83 13.73 -24.00 -11.76
N PHE A 84 14.83 -23.51 -12.30
CA PHE A 84 15.91 -24.33 -12.83
C PHE A 84 17.14 -24.17 -11.94
N PHE A 85 17.61 -25.26 -11.35
CA PHE A 85 18.69 -25.24 -10.36
C PHE A 85 20.03 -25.60 -11.00
N LYS A 86 21.13 -25.10 -10.41
CA LYS A 86 22.51 -25.38 -10.83
C LYS A 86 22.86 -26.87 -10.93
N ASN A 87 22.24 -27.69 -10.09
CA ASN A 87 22.37 -29.16 -10.14
C ASN A 87 21.59 -29.80 -11.31
N LYS A 88 21.08 -28.99 -12.25
CA LYS A 88 20.33 -29.42 -13.45
C LYS A 88 19.03 -30.14 -13.09
N THR A 89 18.34 -29.64 -12.07
CA THR A 89 16.98 -30.07 -11.75
C THR A 89 15.99 -28.95 -12.04
N ILE A 90 14.74 -29.34 -12.33
CA ILE A 90 13.65 -28.40 -12.61
C ILE A 90 12.47 -28.64 -11.67
N ASP A 91 11.99 -27.56 -11.06
CA ASP A 91 10.73 -27.53 -10.34
C ASP A 91 9.73 -26.63 -11.07
N ILE A 92 8.46 -27.02 -11.05
CA ILE A 92 7.38 -26.27 -11.68
C ILE A 92 6.23 -26.23 -10.69
N GLN A 93 5.88 -25.01 -10.29
CA GLN A 93 4.67 -24.73 -9.54
C GLN A 93 3.67 -24.08 -10.49
N SER A 94 2.40 -24.43 -10.34
CA SER A 94 1.34 -23.89 -11.18
C SER A 94 0.08 -23.68 -10.37
N THR A 95 -0.67 -22.63 -10.70
CA THR A 95 -1.97 -22.36 -10.11
C THR A 95 -2.91 -21.76 -11.15
N PHE A 96 -4.18 -21.67 -10.80
CA PHE A 96 -5.18 -20.94 -11.56
C PHE A 96 -5.51 -19.62 -10.82
N VAL A 97 -5.34 -18.50 -11.51
CA VAL A 97 -5.79 -17.17 -11.08
C VAL A 97 -6.75 -16.63 -12.15
N PRO A 98 -8.03 -16.33 -11.84
CA PRO A 98 -8.94 -15.72 -12.80
C PRO A 98 -8.34 -14.45 -13.42
N GLU A 99 -8.60 -14.20 -14.71
CA GLU A 99 -7.99 -13.06 -15.43
C GLU A 99 -8.38 -11.73 -14.79
N GLU A 100 -9.65 -11.60 -14.39
CA GLU A 100 -10.18 -10.44 -13.71
C GLU A 100 -9.63 -10.24 -12.29
N ASP A 101 -8.91 -11.23 -11.75
CA ASP A 101 -8.23 -11.19 -10.46
C ASP A 101 -6.70 -11.14 -10.60
N SER A 102 -6.20 -11.07 -11.83
CA SER A 102 -4.77 -10.93 -12.13
C SER A 102 -4.29 -9.48 -12.00
N TRP A 103 -3.01 -9.29 -11.71
CA TRP A 103 -2.39 -7.97 -11.68
C TRP A 103 -0.94 -8.00 -12.22
N PRO A 104 -0.49 -6.98 -12.98
CA PRO A 104 0.89 -6.92 -13.45
C PRO A 104 1.91 -7.03 -12.30
N GLY A 105 2.85 -7.97 -12.42
CA GLY A 105 3.86 -8.22 -11.39
C GLY A 105 3.39 -9.03 -10.17
N LEU A 106 2.11 -9.41 -10.11
CA LEU A 106 1.56 -10.33 -9.13
C LEU A 106 1.50 -11.75 -9.73
N TYR A 107 2.54 -12.54 -9.47
CA TYR A 107 2.62 -13.91 -9.97
C TYR A 107 2.10 -14.90 -8.93
N MET A 108 1.47 -15.98 -9.41
CA MET A 108 0.96 -17.10 -8.59
C MET A 108 -0.10 -16.75 -7.52
N LYS A 109 -0.61 -15.51 -7.47
CA LYS A 109 -1.68 -15.07 -6.57
C LYS A 109 -2.64 -14.11 -7.29
N GLY A 110 -3.91 -14.11 -6.91
CA GLY A 110 -4.88 -13.10 -7.32
C GLY A 110 -4.96 -11.91 -6.36
N ILE A 111 -5.54 -10.80 -6.83
CA ILE A 111 -5.80 -9.60 -6.02
C ILE A 111 -6.67 -9.95 -4.80
N SER A 112 -7.65 -10.85 -4.98
CA SER A 112 -8.57 -11.27 -3.93
C SER A 112 -7.92 -11.99 -2.75
N GLU A 113 -6.67 -12.45 -2.92
CA GLU A 113 -5.89 -13.17 -1.91
C GLU A 113 -4.99 -12.25 -1.07
N LEU A 114 -4.90 -10.96 -1.42
CA LEU A 114 -4.00 -10.01 -0.77
C LEU A 114 -4.67 -9.30 0.42
N THR A 115 -3.88 -9.01 1.44
CA THR A 115 -4.15 -7.93 2.40
C THR A 115 -3.98 -6.56 1.71
N TRP A 116 -4.51 -5.49 2.31
CA TRP A 116 -4.31 -4.15 1.73
C TRP A 116 -2.83 -3.77 1.68
N THR A 117 -2.05 -4.07 2.72
CA THR A 117 -0.61 -3.79 2.74
C THR A 117 0.15 -4.49 1.61
N GLU A 118 -0.17 -5.75 1.32
CA GLU A 118 0.40 -6.46 0.18
C GLU A 118 -0.05 -5.84 -1.16
N ALA A 119 -1.33 -5.49 -1.28
CA ALA A 119 -1.88 -4.89 -2.49
C ALA A 119 -1.24 -3.52 -2.81
N ASP A 120 -1.05 -2.69 -1.78
CA ASP A 120 -0.40 -1.39 -1.87
C ASP A 120 1.07 -1.51 -2.29
N ALA A 121 1.79 -2.50 -1.77
CA ALA A 121 3.17 -2.80 -2.20
C ALA A 121 3.27 -3.15 -3.70
N HIS A 122 2.21 -3.74 -4.26
CA HIS A 122 2.08 -4.02 -5.70
C HIS A 122 1.42 -2.88 -6.50
N ARG A 123 1.18 -1.73 -5.86
CA ARG A 123 0.53 -0.54 -6.44
C ARG A 123 -0.86 -0.86 -7.03
N ILE A 124 -1.57 -1.80 -6.43
CA ILE A 124 -2.95 -2.12 -6.80
C ILE A 124 -3.86 -1.03 -6.24
N PRO A 125 -4.65 -0.31 -7.06
CA PRO A 125 -5.60 0.66 -6.58
C PRO A 125 -6.56 0.04 -5.56
N TYR A 126 -6.81 0.77 -4.47
CA TYR A 126 -7.64 0.27 -3.37
C TYR A 126 -9.04 -0.13 -3.82
N ASP A 127 -9.67 0.62 -4.73
CA ASP A 127 -11.03 0.34 -5.20
C ASP A 127 -11.09 -0.96 -6.00
N ILE A 128 -10.05 -1.29 -6.76
CA ILE A 128 -9.87 -2.57 -7.46
C ILE A 128 -9.69 -3.68 -6.43
N TRP A 129 -8.75 -3.53 -5.50
CA TRP A 129 -8.50 -4.52 -4.45
C TRP A 129 -9.76 -4.81 -3.62
N LYS A 130 -10.45 -3.77 -3.15
CA LYS A 130 -11.67 -3.88 -2.35
C LYS A 130 -12.80 -4.62 -3.05
N LYS A 131 -12.96 -4.44 -4.37
CA LYS A 131 -13.99 -5.16 -5.15
C LYS A 131 -13.72 -6.66 -5.22
N LYS A 132 -12.45 -7.06 -5.10
CA LYS A 132 -11.98 -8.44 -5.29
C LYS A 132 -11.73 -9.15 -3.97
N SER A 133 -11.27 -8.43 -2.94
CA SER A 133 -10.97 -8.99 -1.63
C SER A 133 -12.25 -9.50 -0.97
N LYS A 134 -12.21 -10.78 -0.60
CA LYS A 134 -13.27 -11.43 0.20
C LYS A 134 -13.06 -11.25 1.70
N GLN A 135 -11.96 -10.63 2.11
CA GLN A 135 -11.62 -10.45 3.51
C GLN A 135 -12.36 -9.24 4.11
N TYR A 136 -12.59 -9.31 5.43
CA TYR A 136 -13.05 -8.18 6.23
C TYR A 136 -12.08 -7.01 6.05
N ILE A 137 -12.56 -5.89 5.51
CA ILE A 137 -11.82 -4.62 5.54
C ILE A 137 -11.65 -4.29 7.01
N SER A 138 -10.40 -4.20 7.49
CA SER A 138 -10.15 -3.86 8.88
C SER A 138 -10.84 -2.53 9.21
N GLU A 139 -11.23 -2.33 10.47
CA GLU A 139 -11.86 -1.06 10.84
C GLU A 139 -10.94 0.15 10.55
N GLN A 140 -9.61 -0.08 10.59
CA GLN A 140 -8.59 0.92 10.27
C GLN A 140 -8.62 1.25 8.78
N ASP A 141 -8.65 0.25 7.90
CA ASP A 141 -8.77 0.44 6.45
C ASP A 141 -10.09 1.13 6.08
N ARG A 142 -11.19 0.80 6.78
CA ARG A 142 -12.47 1.50 6.58
C ARG A 142 -12.32 2.99 6.87
N PHE A 143 -11.74 3.37 8.01
CA PHE A 143 -11.56 4.78 8.37
C PHE A 143 -10.59 5.50 7.44
N TYR A 144 -9.49 4.85 7.07
CA TYR A 144 -8.55 5.38 6.08
C TYR A 144 -9.30 5.77 4.80
N GLN A 145 -10.15 4.89 4.29
CA GLN A 145 -10.90 5.12 3.06
C GLN A 145 -11.97 6.17 3.18
N GLU A 146 -12.70 6.19 4.29
CA GLU A 146 -13.70 7.23 4.51
C GLU A 146 -13.04 8.61 4.57
N LEU A 147 -11.88 8.73 5.24
CA LEU A 147 -11.07 9.94 5.23
C LEU A 147 -10.54 10.25 3.83
N LEU A 148 -9.90 9.30 3.16
CA LEU A 148 -9.35 9.46 1.81
C LEU A 148 -10.44 9.96 0.84
N SER A 149 -11.64 9.37 0.85
CA SER A 149 -12.78 9.78 0.01
C SER A 149 -13.31 11.19 0.32
N VAL A 150 -13.03 11.72 1.51
CA VAL A 150 -13.33 13.12 1.82
C VAL A 150 -12.33 14.02 1.10
N PHE A 151 -11.06 13.65 1.02
CA PHE A 151 -9.97 14.49 0.51
C PHE A 151 -9.53 14.17 -0.93
N GLU A 152 -9.98 13.07 -1.54
CA GLU A 152 -9.50 12.50 -2.81
C GLU A 152 -9.44 13.53 -3.95
N ARG A 153 -10.54 14.27 -4.17
CA ARG A 153 -10.61 15.31 -5.21
C ARG A 153 -9.64 16.47 -4.96
N ASN A 154 -9.20 16.68 -3.73
CA ASN A 154 -8.20 17.69 -3.39
C ASN A 154 -6.79 17.13 -3.64
N MET A 155 -6.54 15.84 -3.39
CA MET A 155 -5.24 15.18 -3.57
C MET A 155 -4.85 14.95 -5.03
N GLU A 156 -5.81 14.63 -5.91
CA GLU A 156 -5.57 14.36 -7.34
C GLU A 156 -4.91 15.53 -8.10
N ARG A 157 -5.08 16.77 -7.62
CA ARG A 157 -4.61 17.97 -8.34
C ARG A 157 -3.14 18.30 -8.11
N VAL A 158 -2.48 17.63 -7.16
CA VAL A 158 -1.24 18.16 -6.57
C VAL A 158 -0.19 17.13 -6.21
N GLY A 159 -0.52 15.83 -6.16
CA GLY A 159 0.47 14.79 -5.76
C GLY A 159 0.97 14.98 -4.32
N TRP A 160 0.19 15.67 -3.49
CA TRP A 160 0.55 16.05 -2.12
C TRP A 160 -0.05 15.09 -1.09
N THR A 161 0.64 15.00 0.04
CA THR A 161 0.10 14.38 1.26
C THR A 161 -0.88 15.36 1.92
N VAL A 162 -1.96 14.87 2.52
CA VAL A 162 -2.83 15.67 3.37
C VAL A 162 -2.45 15.46 4.83
N LEU A 163 -2.20 16.56 5.54
CA LEU A 163 -2.18 16.61 6.99
C LEU A 163 -3.54 17.12 7.46
N PHE A 164 -4.26 16.27 8.18
CA PHE A 164 -5.55 16.57 8.77
C PHE A 164 -5.45 16.44 10.28
N ARG A 165 -5.62 17.54 11.01
CA ARG A 165 -5.46 17.55 12.48
C ARG A 165 -6.50 18.42 13.15
N GLY A 166 -6.76 18.15 14.41
CA GLY A 166 -7.82 18.83 15.12
C GLY A 166 -8.02 18.36 16.55
N CYS A 167 -9.05 18.93 17.16
CA CYS A 167 -9.54 18.56 18.48
C CYS A 167 -11.07 18.41 18.48
N ILE A 168 -11.61 17.70 19.46
CA ILE A 168 -13.04 17.44 19.63
C ILE A 168 -13.40 17.63 21.10
N TYR A 169 -13.95 18.80 21.42
CA TYR A 169 -14.52 19.08 22.73
C TYR A 169 -16.03 19.14 22.63
N GLN A 170 -16.72 18.54 23.61
CA GLN A 170 -18.19 18.54 23.69
C GLN A 170 -18.87 18.05 22.39
N GLY A 171 -18.19 17.18 21.64
CA GLY A 171 -18.66 16.65 20.36
C GLY A 171 -18.60 17.64 19.18
N GLN A 172 -18.05 18.84 19.36
CA GLN A 172 -17.83 19.83 18.30
C GLN A 172 -16.37 19.75 17.84
N PRO A 173 -16.09 19.15 16.68
CA PRO A 173 -14.73 19.04 16.18
C PRO A 173 -14.26 20.38 15.61
N GLN A 174 -13.08 20.83 16.03
CA GLN A 174 -12.33 21.92 15.42
C GLN A 174 -11.14 21.29 14.69
N TYR A 175 -10.96 21.59 13.42
CA TYR A 175 -9.92 20.96 12.62
C TYR A 175 -9.47 21.83 11.47
N GLU A 176 -8.28 21.51 11.00
CA GLU A 176 -7.65 22.08 9.83
C GLU A 176 -7.08 20.96 8.97
N ALA A 177 -6.96 21.24 7.68
CA ALA A 177 -6.41 20.31 6.73
C ALA A 177 -5.53 21.06 5.74
N PHE A 178 -4.32 20.54 5.52
CA PHE A 178 -3.32 21.16 4.66
C PHE A 178 -2.78 20.13 3.69
N ALA A 179 -2.33 20.61 2.54
CA ALA A 179 -1.50 19.80 1.68
C ALA A 179 -0.02 19.98 2.03
N ILE A 180 0.74 18.90 1.92
CA ILE A 180 2.17 18.84 2.23
C ILE A 180 2.91 18.24 1.03
N GLU A 181 3.98 18.92 0.63
CA GLU A 181 4.95 18.41 -0.33
C GLU A 181 5.84 17.31 0.26
N ALA A 182 6.58 16.61 -0.60
CA ALA A 182 7.50 15.56 -0.18
C ALA A 182 8.63 16.07 0.72
N ASP A 183 9.00 17.35 0.61
CA ASP A 183 10.03 18.00 1.44
C ASP A 183 9.48 18.55 2.77
N GLY A 184 8.18 18.41 3.03
CA GLY A 184 7.52 18.90 4.24
C GLY A 184 6.92 20.30 4.12
N THR A 185 7.02 20.98 2.98
CA THR A 185 6.44 22.31 2.78
C THR A 185 4.91 22.26 2.90
N LEU A 186 4.37 23.09 3.79
CA LEU A 186 2.93 23.21 4.05
C LEU A 186 2.28 24.22 3.10
N HIS A 187 1.15 23.82 2.52
CA HIS A 187 0.32 24.67 1.67
C HIS A 187 -1.04 24.93 2.32
N PRO A 188 -1.14 25.91 3.24
CA PRO A 188 -2.34 26.11 4.04
C PRO A 188 -3.57 26.53 3.23
N GLN A 189 -3.36 27.10 2.04
CA GLN A 189 -4.44 27.57 1.15
C GLN A 189 -4.85 26.54 0.10
N ALA A 190 -4.13 25.41 0.01
CA ALA A 190 -4.35 24.44 -1.05
C ALA A 190 -5.57 23.53 -0.85
N LEU A 191 -6.06 23.45 0.39
CA LEU A 191 -7.12 22.52 0.74
C LEU A 191 -8.29 23.25 1.40
N GLU A 192 -9.15 23.83 0.56
CA GLU A 192 -10.43 24.37 1.01
C GLU A 192 -11.48 23.26 1.09
N LEU A 193 -12.04 23.06 2.29
CA LEU A 193 -13.09 22.09 2.54
C LEU A 193 -14.47 22.64 2.16
N LYS A 194 -15.19 21.86 1.37
CA LYS A 194 -16.57 22.12 0.96
C LYS A 194 -17.53 21.80 2.11
N LYS A 195 -18.71 22.44 2.08
CA LYS A 195 -19.80 22.20 3.04
C LYS A 195 -20.16 20.72 3.21
N SER A 196 -20.16 19.93 2.14
CA SER A 196 -20.44 18.48 2.20
C SER A 196 -19.37 17.70 2.98
N GLN A 197 -18.10 18.11 2.89
CA GLN A 197 -17.00 17.50 3.64
C GLN A 197 -17.12 17.85 5.13
N HIS A 198 -17.45 19.11 5.46
CA HIS A 198 -17.73 19.54 6.84
C HIS A 198 -18.90 18.81 7.51
N LEU A 199 -19.86 18.27 6.74
CA LEU A 199 -20.95 17.45 7.28
C LEU A 199 -20.54 15.98 7.51
N ARG A 200 -19.54 15.48 6.78
CA ARG A 200 -19.07 14.09 6.85
C ARG A 200 -18.02 13.90 7.94
N LEU A 201 -17.01 14.77 7.99
CA LEU A 201 -15.87 14.63 8.91
C LEU A 201 -16.28 14.50 10.39
N PRO A 202 -17.19 15.31 10.95
CA PRO A 202 -17.62 15.16 12.34
C PRO A 202 -18.24 13.80 12.66
N LYS A 203 -18.99 13.22 11.71
CA LYS A 203 -19.62 11.91 11.90
C LYS A 203 -18.55 10.81 11.94
N LEU A 204 -17.59 10.90 11.02
CA LEU A 204 -16.49 9.95 10.92
C LEU A 204 -15.60 9.98 12.16
N LEU A 205 -15.17 11.16 12.61
CA LEU A 205 -14.37 11.32 13.83
C LEU A 205 -15.07 10.76 15.07
N ARG A 206 -16.39 10.97 15.20
CA ARG A 206 -17.19 10.39 16.30
C ARG A 206 -17.30 8.87 16.22
N GLN A 207 -17.31 8.28 15.02
CA GLN A 207 -17.25 6.83 14.87
C GLN A 207 -15.86 6.31 15.28
N MET A 208 -14.79 7.03 14.93
CA MET A 208 -13.43 6.70 15.35
C MET A 208 -13.26 6.77 16.87
N GLN A 209 -13.86 7.75 17.56
CA GLN A 209 -13.86 7.83 19.04
C GLN A 209 -14.55 6.64 19.72
N LYS A 210 -15.43 5.92 19.00
CA LYS A 210 -16.15 4.74 19.51
C LYS A 210 -15.52 3.41 19.09
N SER A 211 -14.50 3.46 18.23
CA SER A 211 -13.84 2.29 17.70
C SER A 211 -12.93 1.66 18.74
N LYS A 212 -12.80 0.32 18.67
CA LYS A 212 -11.85 -0.42 19.50
C LYS A 212 -10.38 -0.21 19.10
N LEU A 213 -10.12 0.44 17.95
CA LEU A 213 -8.78 0.78 17.48
C LEU A 213 -8.10 1.83 18.39
N TYR A 214 -8.89 2.71 18.98
CA TYR A 214 -8.43 3.75 19.89
C TYR A 214 -9.10 3.51 21.24
N PRO A 215 -8.59 2.54 22.02
CA PRO A 215 -9.28 2.06 23.23
C PRO A 215 -9.30 3.10 24.35
N GLN A 216 -8.37 4.06 24.32
CA GLN A 216 -8.34 5.19 25.24
C GLN A 216 -9.18 6.34 24.69
N PRO A 217 -9.86 7.11 25.56
CA PRO A 217 -10.47 8.35 25.14
C PRO A 217 -9.42 9.26 24.50
N TRP A 218 -9.85 10.09 23.56
CA TRP A 218 -8.99 11.08 22.94
C TRP A 218 -9.79 12.31 22.55
N THR A 219 -9.13 13.46 22.69
CA THR A 219 -9.67 14.77 22.32
C THR A 219 -8.98 15.32 21.10
N HIS A 220 -7.74 14.92 20.81
CA HIS A 220 -6.94 15.40 19.69
C HIS A 220 -6.60 14.29 18.72
N PHE A 221 -6.41 14.68 17.47
CA PHE A 221 -5.97 13.79 16.43
C PHE A 221 -5.04 14.49 15.43
N GLU A 222 -4.16 13.68 14.84
CA GLU A 222 -3.38 14.04 13.67
C GLU A 222 -3.40 12.88 12.69
N CYS A 223 -3.63 13.18 11.43
CA CYS A 223 -3.81 12.22 10.37
C CYS A 223 -2.97 12.62 9.16
N ARG A 224 -2.19 11.67 8.64
CA ARG A 224 -1.48 11.81 7.36
C ARG A 224 -2.06 10.85 6.34
N LEU A 225 -2.48 11.41 5.20
CA LEU A 225 -3.18 10.70 4.13
C LEU A 225 -2.49 10.97 2.80
N GLY A 226 -2.27 9.96 1.98
CA GLY A 226 -1.76 10.13 0.63
C GLY A 226 -1.73 8.82 -0.14
N PHE A 227 -1.71 8.91 -1.48
CA PHE A 227 -1.77 7.73 -2.36
C PHE A 227 -0.56 6.79 -2.28
N MET A 228 0.54 7.21 -1.64
CA MET A 228 1.78 6.43 -1.54
C MET A 228 2.43 6.50 -0.14
N ILE A 229 1.66 6.88 0.88
CA ILE A 229 2.15 6.89 2.26
C ILE A 229 1.29 5.97 3.13
N PRO A 230 1.88 5.27 4.11
CA PRO A 230 1.11 4.53 5.10
C PRO A 230 0.11 5.45 5.81
N PHE A 231 -1.12 4.96 5.99
CA PHE A 231 -2.11 5.66 6.78
C PHE A 231 -1.64 5.76 8.23
N GLU A 232 -1.45 6.98 8.71
CA GLU A 232 -1.07 7.26 10.08
C GLU A 232 -2.15 8.13 10.71
N PHE A 233 -2.79 7.61 11.77
CA PHE A 233 -3.76 8.35 12.57
C PHE A 233 -3.36 8.27 14.04
N LYS A 234 -2.87 9.38 14.57
CA LYS A 234 -2.45 9.54 15.96
C LYS A 234 -3.56 10.21 16.74
N VAL A 235 -3.65 9.84 18.01
CA VAL A 235 -4.60 10.42 18.95
C VAL A 235 -3.89 10.81 20.25
N ALA A 236 -4.42 11.83 20.92
CA ALA A 236 -3.99 12.23 22.25
C ALA A 236 -5.20 12.65 23.10
N ASP A 237 -5.12 12.39 24.40
CA ASP A 237 -6.09 12.86 25.38
C ASP A 237 -5.51 14.08 26.10
N ILE A 238 -5.96 15.26 25.69
CA ILE A 238 -5.51 16.54 26.23
C ILE A 238 -6.73 17.21 26.86
N ALA A 239 -6.56 17.69 28.09
CA ALA A 239 -7.62 18.38 28.81
C ALA A 239 -7.94 19.72 28.14
N GLU A 240 -9.22 20.11 28.16
CA GLU A 240 -9.66 21.39 27.60
C GLU A 240 -8.96 22.60 28.24
N THR A 241 -8.61 22.49 29.53
CA THR A 241 -7.85 23.51 30.25
C THR A 241 -6.40 23.65 29.77
N ASP A 242 -5.83 22.60 29.17
CA ASP A 242 -4.44 22.54 28.69
C ASP A 242 -4.34 22.70 27.17
N TYR A 243 -5.45 22.96 26.48
CA TYR A 243 -5.51 23.20 25.05
C TYR A 243 -5.20 24.65 24.69
N TRP A 244 -4.45 24.83 23.61
CA TRP A 244 -4.24 26.12 22.98
C TRP A 244 -4.50 26.06 21.47
N GLN A 245 -5.15 27.09 20.92
CA GLN A 245 -5.44 27.13 19.49
C GLN A 245 -4.14 27.13 18.67
N GLY A 246 -4.05 26.26 17.67
CA GLY A 246 -2.85 26.09 16.85
C GLY A 246 -1.81 25.14 17.43
N VAL A 247 -2.00 24.66 18.67
CA VAL A 247 -1.20 23.59 19.27
C VAL A 247 -1.99 22.30 19.17
N TYR A 248 -1.45 21.34 18.41
CA TYR A 248 -2.07 20.04 18.20
C TYR A 248 -1.18 18.94 18.74
N MET A 249 -1.81 17.87 19.25
CA MET A 249 -1.15 16.68 19.80
C MET A 249 -0.28 16.92 21.04
N ARG A 250 -0.29 18.12 21.62
CA ARG A 250 0.41 18.53 22.84
C ARG A 250 -0.39 19.58 23.61
N GLY A 251 -0.29 19.57 24.92
CA GLY A 251 -0.86 20.60 25.79
C GLY A 251 0.08 21.79 25.98
N ILE A 252 -0.38 22.84 26.66
CA ILE A 252 0.46 23.99 27.05
C ILE A 252 1.59 23.54 27.98
N GLY A 253 1.30 22.58 28.86
CA GLY A 253 2.29 21.97 29.76
C GLY A 253 3.43 21.23 29.06
N ASP A 254 3.28 20.90 27.77
CA ASP A 254 4.30 20.18 26.99
C ASP A 254 5.23 21.13 26.20
N LEU A 255 4.96 22.43 26.20
CA LEU A 255 5.70 23.41 25.40
C LEU A 255 6.89 23.97 26.19
N SER A 256 8.02 24.16 25.52
CA SER A 256 9.06 25.07 26.01
C SER A 256 8.58 26.53 25.99
N GLU A 257 9.20 27.42 26.77
CA GLU A 257 8.86 28.85 26.77
C GLU A 257 8.94 29.46 25.36
N SER A 258 9.97 29.09 24.58
CA SER A 258 10.12 29.54 23.20
C SER A 258 9.03 29.04 22.25
N GLU A 259 8.56 27.79 22.43
CA GLU A 259 7.44 27.27 21.62
C GLU A 259 6.13 27.95 22.00
N ALA A 260 5.91 28.16 23.29
CA ALA A 260 4.74 28.85 23.83
C ALA A 260 4.66 30.28 23.29
N GLU A 261 5.78 31.01 23.27
CA GLU A 261 5.85 32.35 22.66
C GLU A 261 5.53 32.31 21.15
N LEU A 262 6.09 31.34 20.42
CA LEU A 262 5.90 31.21 18.97
C LEU A 262 4.45 30.95 18.57
N VAL A 263 3.71 30.18 19.37
CA VAL A 263 2.28 29.90 19.15
C VAL A 263 1.35 30.87 19.89
N GLY A 264 1.92 31.90 20.51
CA GLY A 264 1.19 33.02 21.12
C GLY A 264 0.54 32.71 22.47
N VAL A 265 1.00 31.69 23.20
CA VAL A 265 0.57 31.45 24.59
C VAL A 265 1.12 32.55 25.49
N PRO A 266 0.29 33.29 26.24
CA PRO A 266 0.75 34.25 27.23
C PRO A 266 1.64 33.57 28.28
N LYS A 267 2.75 34.23 28.65
CA LYS A 267 3.72 33.70 29.60
C LYS A 267 3.10 33.31 30.94
N GLU A 268 2.11 34.08 31.42
CA GLU A 268 1.41 33.81 32.68
C GLU A 268 0.62 32.49 32.61
N ILE A 269 0.00 32.20 31.47
CA ILE A 269 -0.74 30.95 31.24
C ILE A 269 0.26 29.79 31.13
N TRP A 270 1.33 29.95 30.36
CA TRP A 270 2.35 28.91 30.25
C TRP A 270 2.97 28.54 31.61
N LEU A 271 3.29 29.54 32.44
CA LEU A 271 3.79 29.31 33.80
C LEU A 271 2.80 28.54 34.67
N GLN A 272 1.49 28.81 34.59
CA GLN A 272 0.48 28.06 35.38
C GLN A 272 0.50 26.55 35.09
N HIS A 273 0.87 26.18 33.86
CA HIS A 273 0.91 24.79 33.40
C HIS A 273 2.26 24.11 33.63
N ASN A 274 3.34 24.88 33.77
CA ASN A 274 4.72 24.36 33.85
C ASN A 274 5.42 24.62 35.20
N SER A 275 4.77 25.31 36.14
CA SER A 275 5.35 25.62 37.47
C SER A 275 5.00 24.60 38.56
N GLY A 276 4.54 23.40 38.17
CA GLY A 276 4.13 22.30 39.07
C GLY A 276 5.17 21.20 39.18
#